data_AF-A0A7G9R785-F1
#
_entry.id   AF-A0A7G9R785-F1
#
_cell.length_a   1.000
_cell.length_b   1.000
_cell.length_c   1.000
_cell.angle_alpha   90.00
_cell.angle_beta   90.00
_cell.angle_gamma   90.00
#
_symmetry.space_group_name_H-M   'P 1'
#
loop_
_entity.id
_entity.type
_entity.pdbx_description
1 polymer ?
#
loop_
_entity_poly.entity_id
_entity_poly.type
_entity_poly.pdbx_seq_one_letter_code
_entity_poly.pdbx_strand_id
1 'polypeptide(L)'
;MSSMQPGDEKDLLAQALRERSEGIGGHPIGMADVRGRARTLRRRRNAVRGVVAALVAAVVVPSGIAITDALSTPDGPTPAQVAGQPPQGEESTPAPQPRADGTFPLTMEGLRRGPEPQASYVVGPRRQLVTPDATLDLPQAYLQVVPYADGWLALAASEGGGVEAQKLSRDFEVLDASPSGGSLVLDEDGTHAAYTDLSGGTTTLVSAPTAGGRPVTWRLPYAPNLDARPIGYLGRDTVLVQTLAGGSPAVSIARPGGGLEQVDRFLSVRGASESTGLVSGQLTYDPLGGSCYGVVDALSDPGRLLWKTCRTALGDFSPDGQFVLGFTNDADGLGSPTLSILDARNGKVLTTFSADRDAPFAVQQTVWEDSRSVLATVTDGRKETMVRAGVDGSLEQVSDIFPGGMDVSLWFAGVPRS
;
A
#
# COMPACT_ATOMS: atom_id res chain seq x y z
N MET A 1 -28.65 40.79 9.82
CA MET A 1 -27.89 39.56 9.51
C MET A 1 -28.87 38.60 8.85
N SER A 2 -28.89 38.57 7.51
CA SER A 2 -29.77 37.66 6.76
C SER A 2 -29.18 36.26 6.77
N SER A 3 -29.98 35.27 7.13
CA SER A 3 -29.61 33.85 7.03
C SER A 3 -29.46 33.45 5.56
N MET A 4 -28.26 33.05 5.17
CA MET A 4 -27.99 32.46 3.85
C MET A 4 -28.72 31.12 3.74
N GLN A 5 -29.48 30.90 2.66
CA GLN A 5 -30.25 29.67 2.50
C GLN A 5 -29.38 28.53 1.96
N PRO A 6 -29.68 27.26 2.28
CA PRO A 6 -28.88 26.09 1.85
C PRO A 6 -28.76 25.90 0.32
N GLY A 7 -29.57 26.60 -0.48
CA GLY A 7 -29.46 26.61 -1.95
C GLY A 7 -28.30 27.47 -2.44
N ASP A 8 -28.04 28.60 -1.78
CA ASP A 8 -27.03 29.58 -2.18
C ASP A 8 -25.61 29.00 -2.07
N GLU A 9 -25.38 28.09 -1.12
CA GLU A 9 -24.09 27.45 -0.91
C GLU A 9 -23.71 26.48 -2.04
N LYS A 10 -24.69 25.78 -2.61
CA LYS A 10 -24.47 24.89 -3.76
C LYS A 10 -24.22 25.66 -5.05
N ASP A 11 -24.91 26.79 -5.22
CA ASP A 11 -24.74 27.65 -6.38
C ASP A 11 -23.40 28.39 -6.34
N LEU A 12 -22.97 28.84 -5.16
CA LEU A 12 -21.64 29.42 -4.94
C LEU A 12 -20.53 28.39 -5.16
N LEU A 13 -20.70 27.14 -4.70
CA LEU A 13 -19.75 26.07 -4.94
C LEU A 13 -19.68 25.71 -6.44
N ALA A 14 -20.82 25.60 -7.10
CA ALA A 14 -20.87 25.31 -8.53
C ALA A 14 -20.29 26.45 -9.39
N GLN A 15 -20.39 27.70 -8.92
CA GLN A 15 -19.81 28.86 -9.58
C GLN A 15 -18.30 28.95 -9.35
N ALA A 16 -17.83 28.73 -8.12
CA ALA A 16 -16.40 28.70 -7.79
C ALA A 16 -15.66 27.57 -8.53
N LEU A 17 -16.28 26.39 -8.68
CA LEU A 17 -15.73 25.29 -9.47
C LEU A 17 -15.67 25.62 -10.98
N ARG A 18 -16.63 26.38 -11.49
CA ARG A 18 -16.68 26.81 -12.90
C ARG A 18 -15.59 27.84 -13.20
N GLU A 19 -15.44 28.86 -12.36
CA GLU A 19 -14.38 29.87 -12.46
C GLU A 19 -12.98 29.25 -12.33
N ARG A 20 -12.81 28.27 -11.45
CA ARG A 20 -11.54 27.55 -11.29
C ARG A 20 -11.23 26.64 -12.48
N SER A 21 -12.25 26.16 -13.20
CA SER A 21 -12.08 25.35 -14.41
C SER A 21 -11.73 26.17 -15.66
N GLU A 22 -12.15 27.43 -15.73
CA GLU A 22 -11.88 28.32 -16.88
C GLU A 22 -10.43 28.85 -16.90
N GLY A 23 -9.72 28.79 -15.76
CA GLY A 23 -8.31 29.20 -15.65
C GLY A 23 -7.28 28.14 -16.06
N ILE A 24 -7.70 26.89 -16.30
CA ILE A 24 -6.78 25.79 -16.64
C ILE A 24 -6.67 25.67 -18.16
N GLY A 25 -5.81 26.51 -18.75
CA GLY A 25 -5.43 26.44 -20.16
C GLY A 25 -4.53 25.25 -20.45
N GLY A 26 -5.13 24.09 -20.72
CA GLY A 26 -4.47 22.88 -21.21
C GLY A 26 -5.51 21.90 -21.74
N HIS A 27 -5.35 21.44 -22.99
CA HIS A 27 -6.30 20.68 -23.82
C HIS A 27 -7.49 20.00 -23.09
N PRO A 28 -8.75 20.42 -23.37
CA PRO A 28 -9.90 19.87 -22.68
C PRO A 28 -10.19 18.46 -23.19
N ILE A 29 -9.97 17.45 -22.33
CA ILE A 29 -10.66 16.18 -22.49
C ILE A 29 -12.12 16.46 -22.13
N GLY A 30 -12.99 16.56 -23.14
CA GLY A 30 -14.39 16.89 -22.93
C GLY A 30 -15.11 15.77 -22.18
N MET A 31 -16.15 16.11 -21.41
CA MET A 31 -17.03 15.11 -20.77
C MET A 31 -17.66 14.15 -21.80
N ALA A 32 -17.73 14.56 -23.07
CA ALA A 32 -18.13 13.73 -24.21
C ALA A 32 -17.11 12.63 -24.54
N ASP A 33 -15.81 12.88 -24.42
CA ASP A 33 -14.74 11.90 -24.63
C ASP A 33 -14.76 10.84 -23.52
N VAL A 34 -15.01 11.26 -22.29
CA VAL A 34 -15.19 10.35 -21.13
C VAL A 34 -16.40 9.45 -21.35
N ARG A 35 -17.55 10.00 -21.77
CA ARG A 35 -18.76 9.21 -22.07
C ARG A 35 -18.59 8.30 -23.28
N GLY A 36 -17.82 8.71 -24.28
CA GLY A 36 -17.46 7.90 -25.45
C GLY A 36 -16.64 6.68 -25.03
N ARG A 37 -15.59 6.89 -24.24
CA ARG A 37 -14.68 5.83 -23.77
C ARG A 37 -15.39 4.83 -22.85
N ALA A 38 -16.29 5.29 -21.98
CA ALA A 38 -17.12 4.42 -21.14
C ALA A 38 -18.06 3.51 -21.95
N ARG A 39 -18.63 4.00 -23.07
CA ARG A 39 -19.48 3.17 -23.95
C ARG A 39 -18.69 2.13 -24.73
N THR A 40 -17.47 2.45 -25.17
CA THR A 40 -16.60 1.52 -25.90
C THR A 40 -16.14 0.35 -25.03
N LEU A 41 -15.80 0.63 -23.76
CA LEU A 41 -15.47 -0.40 -22.77
C LEU A 41 -16.67 -1.31 -22.45
N ARG A 42 -17.89 -0.75 -22.36
CA ARG A 42 -19.12 -1.52 -22.19
C ARG A 42 -19.44 -2.44 -23.37
N ARG A 43 -19.19 -1.99 -24.61
CA ARG A 43 -19.42 -2.80 -25.82
C ARG A 43 -18.44 -3.97 -25.94
N ARG A 44 -17.16 -3.78 -25.58
CA ARG A 44 -16.17 -4.88 -25.56
C ARG A 44 -16.56 -6.00 -24.58
N ARG A 45 -17.18 -5.65 -23.44
CA ARG A 45 -17.64 -6.63 -22.44
C ARG A 45 -18.79 -7.52 -22.89
N ASN A 46 -19.64 -7.08 -23.82
CA ASN A 46 -20.82 -7.84 -24.22
C ASN A 46 -20.58 -8.84 -25.37
N ALA A 47 -19.39 -8.83 -26.00
CA ALA A 47 -19.11 -9.65 -27.17
C ALA A 47 -18.53 -11.05 -26.89
N VAL A 48 -18.28 -11.41 -25.62
CA VAL A 48 -17.50 -12.64 -25.27
C VAL A 48 -18.31 -13.67 -24.45
N ARG A 49 -19.65 -13.60 -24.42
CA ARG A 49 -20.46 -14.63 -23.75
C ARG A 49 -20.80 -15.78 -24.69
N GLY A 50 -19.88 -16.72 -24.83
CA GLY A 50 -20.09 -18.05 -25.43
C GLY A 50 -20.23 -19.13 -24.36
N VAL A 51 -21.19 -20.03 -24.56
CA VAL A 51 -21.70 -21.07 -23.64
C VAL A 51 -20.63 -22.11 -23.27
N VAL A 52 -20.51 -22.45 -21.98
CA VAL A 52 -19.85 -23.69 -21.52
C VAL A 52 -20.71 -24.39 -20.48
N ALA A 53 -20.97 -25.67 -20.73
CA ALA A 53 -21.78 -26.58 -19.91
C ALA A 53 -21.00 -27.11 -18.70
N ALA A 54 -21.71 -27.29 -17.59
CA ALA A 54 -21.18 -27.77 -16.32
C ALA A 54 -20.99 -29.30 -16.30
N LEU A 55 -19.89 -29.75 -15.71
CA LEU A 55 -19.68 -31.14 -15.27
C LEU A 55 -19.27 -31.10 -13.79
N VAL A 56 -20.20 -31.46 -12.92
CA VAL A 56 -19.98 -31.61 -11.47
C VAL A 56 -19.60 -33.06 -11.19
N ALA A 57 -18.42 -33.28 -10.62
CA ALA A 57 -18.04 -34.55 -10.02
C ALA A 57 -18.14 -34.41 -8.50
N ALA A 58 -19.04 -35.20 -7.88
CA ALA A 58 -19.22 -35.25 -6.44
C ALA A 58 -18.16 -36.17 -5.81
N VAL A 59 -17.37 -35.64 -4.87
CA VAL A 59 -16.49 -36.44 -4.01
C VAL A 59 -17.21 -36.68 -2.68
N VAL A 60 -17.47 -37.94 -2.40
CA VAL A 60 -18.05 -38.44 -1.14
C VAL A 60 -16.92 -38.62 -0.13
N VAL A 61 -16.99 -37.93 1.01
CA VAL A 61 -16.15 -38.20 2.17
C VAL A 61 -17.00 -38.92 3.22
N PRO A 62 -16.57 -40.07 3.78
CA PRO A 62 -17.30 -40.73 4.84
C PRO A 62 -16.99 -40.07 6.19
N SER A 63 -18.00 -39.42 6.77
CA SER A 63 -17.99 -38.97 8.16
C SER A 63 -18.26 -40.16 9.09
N GLY A 64 -17.24 -40.59 9.83
CA GLY A 64 -17.41 -41.55 10.94
C GLY A 64 -18.01 -40.85 12.16
N ILE A 65 -19.25 -41.19 12.49
CA ILE A 65 -19.92 -40.82 13.74
C ILE A 65 -19.63 -41.93 14.77
N ALA A 66 -19.01 -41.57 15.89
CA ALA A 66 -18.98 -42.40 17.09
C ALA A 66 -19.78 -41.70 18.19
N ILE A 67 -21.00 -42.19 18.41
CA ILE A 67 -21.84 -41.92 19.58
C ILE A 67 -21.75 -43.16 20.46
N THR A 68 -21.26 -43.02 21.69
CA THR A 68 -21.70 -43.88 22.80
C THR A 68 -21.74 -43.06 24.07
N ASP A 69 -22.94 -43.03 24.64
CA ASP A 69 -23.35 -42.45 25.90
C ASP A 69 -23.43 -43.59 26.93
N ALA A 70 -22.86 -43.43 28.12
CA ALA A 70 -23.19 -44.27 29.28
C ALA A 70 -22.79 -43.61 30.60
N LEU A 71 -23.80 -43.45 31.45
CA LEU A 71 -23.84 -42.83 32.77
C LEU A 71 -23.15 -43.65 33.88
N SER A 72 -22.43 -42.93 34.74
CA SER A 72 -22.36 -42.99 36.22
C SER A 72 -22.10 -44.32 36.97
N THR A 73 -20.97 -44.39 37.68
CA THR A 73 -20.88 -44.76 39.12
C THR A 73 -19.53 -44.29 39.72
N PRO A 74 -19.45 -44.01 41.05
CA PRO A 74 -18.35 -43.28 41.68
C PRO A 74 -17.26 -44.19 42.28
N ASP A 75 -16.09 -43.58 42.52
CA ASP A 75 -14.92 -44.08 43.27
C ASP A 75 -14.10 -45.23 42.64
N GLY A 76 -13.00 -44.85 41.97
CA GLY A 76 -11.91 -45.73 41.56
C GLY A 76 -10.63 -44.92 41.29
N PRO A 77 -9.43 -45.47 41.54
CA PRO A 77 -8.18 -44.71 41.66
C PRO A 77 -7.72 -44.12 40.33
N THR A 78 -7.10 -42.94 40.43
CA THR A 78 -6.52 -42.13 39.35
C THR A 78 -5.73 -42.96 38.33
N PRO A 79 -6.10 -42.97 37.04
CA PRO A 79 -5.26 -43.55 36.00
C PRO A 79 -4.03 -42.67 35.79
N ALA A 80 -2.87 -43.31 35.77
CA ALA A 80 -1.60 -42.68 35.40
C ALA A 80 -1.73 -41.96 34.04
N GLN A 81 -1.28 -40.71 34.00
CA GLN A 81 -1.11 -39.96 32.75
C GLN A 81 -0.19 -40.74 31.82
N VAL A 82 -0.74 -41.23 30.71
CA VAL A 82 0.03 -41.79 29.61
C VAL A 82 0.85 -40.66 28.99
N ALA A 83 2.17 -40.79 29.11
CA ALA A 83 3.13 -39.87 28.53
C ALA A 83 3.02 -39.87 27.00
N GLY A 84 2.89 -38.67 26.43
CA GLY A 84 3.54 -38.26 25.18
C GLY A 84 3.20 -39.06 23.93
N GLN A 85 2.02 -38.85 23.37
CA GLN A 85 1.85 -39.02 21.93
C GLN A 85 2.61 -37.86 21.24
N PRO A 86 3.58 -38.13 20.34
CA PRO A 86 4.29 -37.07 19.64
C PRO A 86 3.27 -36.20 18.89
N PRO A 87 3.46 -34.86 18.82
CA PRO A 87 2.61 -34.03 17.98
C PRO A 87 2.64 -34.63 16.57
N GLN A 88 1.48 -35.04 16.07
CA GLN A 88 1.35 -35.44 14.67
C GLN A 88 1.84 -34.27 13.84
N GLY A 89 2.94 -34.50 13.12
CA GLY A 89 3.60 -33.47 12.33
C GLY A 89 2.58 -32.79 11.44
N GLU A 90 2.55 -31.46 11.50
CA GLU A 90 1.75 -30.64 10.62
C GLU A 90 1.98 -31.12 9.18
N GLU A 91 0.95 -31.73 8.61
CA GLU A 91 0.99 -32.24 7.25
C GLU A 91 1.17 -31.02 6.34
N SER A 92 2.38 -30.88 5.80
CA SER A 92 2.78 -29.71 5.04
C SER A 92 1.90 -29.60 3.80
N THR A 93 0.94 -28.67 3.80
CA THR A 93 0.17 -28.31 2.61
C THR A 93 1.17 -27.96 1.50
N PRO A 94 1.11 -28.63 0.33
CA PRO A 94 2.06 -28.40 -0.74
C PRO A 94 2.00 -26.94 -1.21
N ALA A 95 3.17 -26.36 -1.47
CA ALA A 95 3.28 -25.01 -1.99
C ALA A 95 2.48 -24.85 -3.30
N PRO A 96 1.87 -23.67 -3.54
CA PRO A 96 1.14 -23.41 -4.77
C PRO A 96 2.05 -23.68 -5.97
N GLN A 97 1.56 -24.48 -6.91
CA GLN A 97 2.28 -24.77 -8.14
C GLN A 97 2.09 -23.62 -9.12
N PRO A 98 3.13 -23.23 -9.89
CA PRO A 98 2.97 -22.24 -10.94
C PRO A 98 2.01 -22.76 -12.01
N ARG A 99 1.19 -21.86 -12.56
CA ARG A 99 0.35 -22.10 -13.74
C ARG A 99 1.24 -22.36 -14.97
N ALA A 100 0.63 -22.83 -16.05
CA ALA A 100 1.31 -23.10 -17.32
C ALA A 100 2.00 -21.86 -17.94
N ASP A 101 1.56 -20.65 -17.57
CA ASP A 101 2.15 -19.38 -17.99
C ASP A 101 3.28 -18.88 -17.06
N GLY A 102 3.64 -19.66 -16.04
CA GLY A 102 4.66 -19.32 -15.05
C GLY A 102 4.16 -18.38 -13.94
N THR A 103 2.87 -18.03 -13.91
CA THR A 103 2.29 -17.22 -12.83
C THR A 103 1.78 -18.08 -11.68
N PHE A 104 1.77 -17.54 -10.47
CA PHE A 104 1.17 -18.16 -9.30
C PHE A 104 -0.28 -17.66 -9.13
N PRO A 105 -1.21 -18.51 -8.67
CA PRO A 105 -2.56 -18.08 -8.37
C PRO A 105 -2.58 -17.12 -7.20
N LEU A 106 -3.21 -15.95 -7.40
CA LEU A 106 -3.53 -15.02 -6.33
C LEU A 106 -5.00 -15.24 -5.95
N THR A 107 -5.22 -15.95 -4.85
CA THR A 107 -6.55 -16.36 -4.35
C THR A 107 -6.56 -16.30 -2.83
N MET A 108 -7.74 -16.15 -2.22
CA MET A 108 -7.93 -16.34 -0.77
C MET A 108 -8.31 -17.78 -0.42
N GLU A 109 -8.75 -18.56 -1.40
CA GLU A 109 -9.27 -19.91 -1.17
C GLU A 109 -8.14 -20.91 -0.94
N GLY A 110 -8.23 -21.67 0.15
CA GLY A 110 -7.29 -22.75 0.46
C GLY A 110 -5.87 -22.29 0.82
N LEU A 111 -5.65 -20.99 1.06
CA LEU A 111 -4.37 -20.51 1.55
C LEU A 111 -4.09 -21.06 2.94
N ARG A 112 -2.84 -21.52 3.14
CA ARG A 112 -2.33 -21.84 4.47
C ARG A 112 -2.23 -20.54 5.28
N ARG A 113 -2.62 -20.60 6.55
CA ARG A 113 -2.34 -19.52 7.50
C ARG A 113 -0.84 -19.54 7.83
N GLY A 114 -0.14 -18.47 7.50
CA GLY A 114 1.24 -18.24 7.90
C GLY A 114 1.34 -17.57 9.28
N PRO A 115 2.57 -17.37 9.79
CA PRO A 115 2.80 -16.55 10.98
C PRO A 115 2.25 -15.13 10.83
N GLU A 116 1.90 -14.50 11.95
CA GLU A 116 1.42 -13.11 11.98
C GLU A 116 2.42 -12.15 11.29
N PRO A 117 1.93 -11.06 10.67
CA PRO A 117 2.77 -10.10 9.96
C PRO A 117 3.79 -9.43 10.90
N GLN A 118 5.01 -9.21 10.40
CA GLN A 118 6.04 -8.43 11.09
C GLN A 118 5.93 -6.93 10.79
N ALA A 119 5.16 -6.53 9.78
CA ALA A 119 4.84 -5.13 9.53
C ALA A 119 3.60 -4.71 10.34
N SER A 120 3.67 -3.53 10.96
CA SER A 120 2.52 -2.96 11.66
C SER A 120 1.42 -2.52 10.68
N TYR A 121 0.16 -2.75 11.04
CA TYR A 121 -1.00 -2.39 10.23
C TYR A 121 -2.19 -1.93 11.08
N VAL A 122 -3.04 -1.11 10.48
CA VAL A 122 -4.28 -0.61 11.09
C VAL A 122 -5.46 -1.44 10.60
N VAL A 123 -6.33 -1.83 11.53
CA VAL A 123 -7.65 -2.41 11.28
C VAL A 123 -8.69 -1.32 11.46
N GLY A 124 -9.03 -0.63 10.36
CA GLY A 124 -9.89 0.55 10.36
C GLY A 124 -11.23 0.38 11.07
N PRO A 125 -12.04 -0.63 10.72
CA PRO A 125 -13.36 -0.85 11.34
C PRO A 125 -13.30 -1.08 12.86
N ARG A 126 -12.16 -1.56 13.37
CA ARG A 126 -11.94 -1.79 14.80
C ARG A 126 -11.19 -0.64 15.47
N ARG A 127 -10.64 0.31 14.69
CA ARG A 127 -9.70 1.34 15.16
C ARG A 127 -8.59 0.71 15.99
N GLN A 128 -7.89 -0.28 15.42
CA GLN A 128 -6.80 -0.98 16.10
C GLN A 128 -5.52 -0.85 15.30
N LEU A 129 -4.40 -0.67 16.00
CA LEU A 129 -3.05 -0.85 15.47
C LEU A 129 -2.56 -2.23 15.89
N VAL A 130 -2.26 -3.08 14.93
CA VAL A 130 -1.57 -4.36 15.15
C VAL A 130 -0.09 -4.13 14.86
N THR A 131 0.75 -4.46 15.84
CA THR A 131 2.22 -4.50 15.72
C THR A 131 2.69 -5.94 15.94
N PRO A 132 3.97 -6.26 15.68
CA PRO A 132 4.52 -7.59 15.99
C PRO A 132 4.37 -7.99 17.46
N ASP A 133 4.37 -7.01 18.36
CA ASP A 133 4.39 -7.23 19.81
C ASP A 133 3.00 -7.11 20.46
N ALA A 134 2.08 -6.35 19.87
CA ALA A 134 0.82 -6.01 20.52
C ALA A 134 -0.29 -5.61 19.55
N THR A 135 -1.53 -5.68 20.02
CA THR A 135 -2.67 -4.97 19.42
C THR A 135 -3.08 -3.83 20.34
N LEU A 136 -3.17 -2.63 19.80
CA LEU A 136 -3.47 -1.39 20.52
C LEU A 136 -4.77 -0.79 20.00
N ASP A 137 -5.65 -0.36 20.90
CA ASP A 137 -6.85 0.40 20.53
C ASP A 137 -6.47 1.85 20.21
N LEU A 138 -7.00 2.37 19.11
CA LEU A 138 -6.78 3.73 18.64
C LEU A 138 -8.01 4.59 18.91
N PRO A 139 -7.85 5.87 19.28
CA PRO A 139 -8.98 6.79 19.44
C PRO A 139 -9.73 7.03 18.11
N GLN A 140 -9.00 6.93 16.98
CA GLN A 140 -9.50 7.12 15.63
C GLN A 140 -8.75 6.24 14.62
N ALA A 141 -9.26 6.15 13.40
CA ALA A 141 -8.59 5.45 12.31
C ALA A 141 -7.51 6.36 11.69
N TYR A 142 -6.28 6.21 12.13
CA TYR A 142 -5.12 6.91 11.55
C TYR A 142 -4.75 6.36 10.18
N LEU A 143 -4.41 7.22 9.22
CA LEU A 143 -3.94 6.84 7.89
C LEU A 143 -2.58 6.14 7.96
N GLN A 144 -1.71 6.64 8.82
CA GLN A 144 -0.41 6.05 9.16
C GLN A 144 -0.13 6.35 10.64
N VAL A 145 0.56 5.46 11.35
CA VAL A 145 1.00 5.62 12.73
C VAL A 145 2.30 4.83 12.94
N VAL A 146 3.34 5.51 13.40
CA VAL A 146 4.66 4.93 13.66
C VAL A 146 5.16 5.33 15.04
N PRO A 147 6.02 4.52 15.68
CA PRO A 147 6.67 4.91 16.94
C PRO A 147 7.44 6.23 16.81
N TYR A 148 7.33 7.12 17.78
CA TYR A 148 8.04 8.39 17.79
C TYR A 148 8.21 8.96 19.21
N ALA A 149 9.45 9.27 19.58
CA ALA A 149 9.87 9.62 20.94
C ALA A 149 9.36 8.60 21.97
N ASP A 150 8.60 9.06 22.96
CA ASP A 150 7.96 8.24 23.99
C ASP A 150 6.51 7.83 23.64
N GLY A 151 6.02 8.21 22.45
CA GLY A 151 4.69 7.92 21.93
C GLY A 151 4.70 7.61 20.43
N TRP A 152 3.92 8.37 19.65
CA TRP A 152 3.67 8.07 18.25
C TRP A 152 3.70 9.31 17.35
N LEU A 153 3.97 9.10 16.06
CA LEU A 153 3.73 10.06 15.00
C LEU A 153 2.72 9.47 14.04
N ALA A 154 1.63 10.16 13.78
CA ALA A 154 0.54 9.67 12.97
C ALA A 154 0.11 10.67 11.90
N LEU A 155 -0.42 10.16 10.79
CA LEU A 155 -1.20 10.94 9.83
C LEU A 155 -2.68 10.71 10.07
N ALA A 156 -3.44 11.79 10.25
CA ALA A 156 -4.89 11.74 10.44
C ALA A 156 -5.58 12.60 9.37
N ALA A 157 -6.82 12.23 9.01
CA ALA A 157 -7.68 13.13 8.26
C ALA A 157 -8.16 14.25 9.18
N SER A 158 -8.00 15.50 8.78
CA SER A 158 -8.44 16.65 9.58
C SER A 158 -9.93 16.93 9.37
N GLU A 159 -10.64 17.46 10.39
CA GLU A 159 -12.08 17.79 10.31
C GLU A 159 -12.43 18.76 9.18
N GLY A 160 -11.54 19.71 8.87
CA GLY A 160 -11.70 20.69 7.79
C GLY A 160 -11.41 20.15 6.39
N GLY A 161 -11.11 18.85 6.26
CA GLY A 161 -10.57 18.24 5.06
C GLY A 161 -9.05 18.44 4.94
N GLY A 162 -8.35 17.45 4.40
CA GLY A 162 -6.88 17.41 4.35
C GLY A 162 -6.28 16.37 5.28
N VAL A 163 -4.96 16.44 5.46
CA VAL A 163 -4.19 15.53 6.32
C VAL A 163 -3.40 16.37 7.32
N GLU A 164 -3.27 15.88 8.54
CA GLU A 164 -2.41 16.45 9.56
C GLU A 164 -1.44 15.39 10.09
N ALA A 165 -0.22 15.83 10.39
CA ALA A 165 0.74 15.06 11.15
C ALA A 165 0.52 15.36 12.64
N GLN A 166 0.20 14.34 13.42
CA GLN A 166 -0.04 14.43 14.86
C GLN A 166 1.10 13.75 15.61
N LYS A 167 1.72 14.44 16.56
CA LYS A 167 2.58 13.84 17.58
C LYS A 167 1.69 13.44 18.74
N LEU A 168 1.76 12.19 19.14
CA LEU A 168 0.89 11.59 20.13
C LEU A 168 1.70 11.13 21.34
N SER A 169 1.09 11.18 22.51
CA SER A 169 1.62 10.52 23.71
C SER A 169 1.57 9.00 23.56
N ARG A 170 2.14 8.27 24.53
CA ARG A 170 2.04 6.80 24.58
C ARG A 170 0.59 6.28 24.54
N ASP A 171 -0.32 7.04 25.13
CA ASP A 171 -1.75 6.71 25.25
C ASP A 171 -2.59 7.33 24.11
N PHE A 172 -1.93 7.74 23.01
CA PHE A 172 -2.55 8.35 21.82
C PHE A 172 -3.23 9.72 22.07
N GLU A 173 -2.87 10.43 23.14
CA GLU A 173 -3.30 11.82 23.32
C GLU A 173 -2.54 12.73 22.35
N VAL A 174 -3.24 13.64 21.65
CA VAL A 174 -2.61 14.57 20.72
C VAL A 174 -1.81 15.62 21.50
N LEU A 175 -0.49 15.59 21.36
CA LEU A 175 0.44 16.54 21.99
C LEU A 175 0.69 17.76 21.10
N ASP A 176 0.76 17.52 19.80
CA ASP A 176 1.03 18.52 18.77
C ASP A 176 0.43 18.06 17.44
N ALA A 177 -0.02 18.99 16.62
CA ALA A 177 -0.60 18.70 15.31
C ALA A 177 -0.27 19.82 14.33
N SER A 178 0.12 19.43 13.11
CA SER A 178 0.42 20.35 12.03
C SER A 178 -0.22 19.87 10.73
N PRO A 179 -0.79 20.76 9.89
CA PRO A 179 -1.18 20.39 8.54
C PRO A 179 -0.01 19.73 7.81
N SER A 180 -0.28 18.62 7.13
CA SER A 180 0.72 17.78 6.47
C SER A 180 0.28 17.38 5.08
N GLY A 181 1.23 17.03 4.24
CA GLY A 181 0.99 16.17 3.08
C GLY A 181 0.52 14.78 3.50
N GLY A 182 0.04 14.02 2.51
CA GLY A 182 -0.56 12.69 2.73
C GLY A 182 0.43 11.53 2.82
N SER A 183 1.67 11.74 3.29
CA SER A 183 2.65 10.65 3.38
C SER A 183 3.68 10.85 4.50
N LEU A 184 3.93 9.75 5.20
CA LEU A 184 4.95 9.56 6.20
C LEU A 184 5.72 8.28 5.85
N VAL A 185 7.06 8.37 5.88
CA VAL A 185 7.96 7.26 5.52
C VAL A 185 9.05 7.09 6.56
N LEU A 186 9.48 5.85 6.78
CA LEU A 186 10.59 5.51 7.66
C LEU A 186 11.85 5.21 6.84
N ASP A 187 13.02 5.37 7.45
CA ASP A 187 14.25 4.73 6.98
C ASP A 187 14.20 3.21 7.24
N GLU A 188 15.15 2.46 6.67
CA GLU A 188 15.23 1.00 6.79
C GLU A 188 15.27 0.55 8.25
N ASP A 189 16.10 1.20 9.06
CA ASP A 189 16.24 0.87 10.49
C ASP A 189 15.06 1.38 11.36
N GLY A 190 14.10 2.13 10.78
CA GLY A 190 13.01 2.77 11.53
C GLY A 190 13.48 3.82 12.55
N THR A 191 14.71 4.31 12.41
CA THR A 191 15.33 5.31 13.29
C THR A 191 14.99 6.75 12.93
N HIS A 192 14.46 7.00 11.73
CA HIS A 192 14.03 8.31 11.27
C HIS A 192 12.68 8.25 10.56
N ALA A 193 11.82 9.22 10.84
CA ALA A 193 10.55 9.43 10.14
C ALA A 193 10.63 10.70 9.31
N ALA A 194 10.27 10.61 8.02
CA ALA A 194 10.12 11.76 7.15
C ALA A 194 8.65 12.04 6.85
N TYR A 195 8.26 13.31 6.94
CA TYR A 195 6.92 13.82 6.65
C TYR A 195 7.03 15.30 6.24
N THR A 196 5.92 15.91 5.83
CA THR A 196 5.88 17.34 5.47
C THR A 196 5.06 18.13 6.48
N ASP A 197 5.57 19.26 6.92
CA ASP A 197 4.86 20.25 7.72
C ASP A 197 4.49 21.45 6.81
N LEU A 198 3.20 21.77 6.76
CA LEU A 198 2.64 22.85 5.92
C LEU A 198 2.30 24.12 6.74
N SER A 199 2.76 24.19 7.98
CA SER A 199 2.51 25.30 8.89
C SER A 199 3.20 26.60 8.45
N GLY A 200 2.68 27.73 8.93
CA GLY A 200 3.31 29.04 8.72
C GLY A 200 3.32 29.53 7.27
N GLY A 201 2.48 28.95 6.40
CA GLY A 201 2.42 29.31 4.98
C GLY A 201 3.62 28.83 4.17
N THR A 202 4.34 27.80 4.65
CA THR A 202 5.49 27.21 3.97
C THR A 202 5.39 25.70 3.97
N THR A 203 5.89 25.04 2.92
CA THR A 203 6.07 23.60 2.90
C THR A 203 7.48 23.26 3.39
N THR A 204 7.56 22.54 4.51
CA THR A 204 8.81 22.06 5.10
C THR A 204 8.84 20.54 5.06
N LEU A 205 9.83 19.96 4.39
CA LEU A 205 10.14 18.55 4.58
C LEU A 205 10.87 18.39 5.91
N VAL A 206 10.42 17.45 6.73
CA VAL A 206 10.96 17.12 8.04
C VAL A 206 11.49 15.69 7.98
N SER A 207 12.72 15.47 8.44
CA SER A 207 13.23 14.14 8.79
C SER A 207 13.64 14.19 10.26
N ALA A 208 12.97 13.40 11.10
CA ALA A 208 13.09 13.45 12.55
C ALA A 208 13.51 12.08 13.10
N PRO A 209 14.48 12.00 14.02
CA PRO A 209 14.79 10.76 14.73
C PRO A 209 13.57 10.23 15.46
N THR A 210 13.23 8.97 15.28
CA THR A 210 12.08 8.31 15.95
C THR A 210 12.31 8.11 17.43
N ALA A 211 13.56 8.14 17.93
CA ALA A 211 13.84 8.21 19.36
C ALA A 211 13.58 9.59 20.00
N GLY A 212 13.14 10.57 19.19
CA GLY A 212 13.09 11.97 19.57
C GLY A 212 14.44 12.67 19.36
N GLY A 213 14.40 13.98 19.17
CA GLY A 213 15.61 14.78 18.91
C GLY A 213 15.35 15.97 18.01
N ARG A 214 16.44 16.58 17.54
CA ARG A 214 16.36 17.71 16.61
C ARG A 214 16.17 17.18 15.18
N PRO A 215 15.09 17.57 14.48
CA PRO A 215 14.89 17.17 13.10
C PRO A 215 15.84 17.91 12.15
N VAL A 216 16.12 17.28 11.01
CA VAL A 216 16.63 17.95 9.81
C VAL A 216 15.43 18.44 9.00
N THR A 217 15.51 19.68 8.53
CA THR A 217 14.41 20.28 7.77
C THR A 217 14.90 20.92 6.49
N TRP A 218 14.04 20.85 5.47
CA TRP A 218 14.26 21.49 4.18
C TRP A 218 13.04 22.31 3.82
N ARG A 219 13.25 23.59 3.51
CA ARG A 219 12.20 24.43 2.95
C ARG A 219 12.05 24.09 1.48
N LEU A 220 10.89 23.57 1.10
CA LEU A 220 10.59 23.28 -0.30
C LEU A 220 10.27 24.61 -1.02
N PRO A 221 10.71 24.80 -2.28
CA PRO A 221 10.65 26.09 -2.98
C PRO A 221 9.24 26.45 -3.49
N TYR A 222 8.21 25.75 -3.02
CA TYR A 222 6.84 25.85 -3.52
C TYR A 222 5.90 26.36 -2.42
N ALA A 223 4.82 27.02 -2.85
CA ALA A 223 3.74 27.41 -1.95
C ALA A 223 3.23 26.20 -1.14
N PRO A 224 2.63 26.42 0.04
CA PRO A 224 1.99 25.36 0.81
C PRO A 224 1.06 24.56 -0.10
N ASN A 225 1.46 23.32 -0.38
CA ASN A 225 0.75 22.42 -1.28
C ASN A 225 0.61 21.07 -0.57
N LEU A 226 -0.62 20.56 -0.52
CA LEU A 226 -0.95 19.24 0.03
C LEU A 226 -0.25 18.10 -0.73
N ASP A 227 0.26 18.37 -1.93
CA ASP A 227 0.90 17.36 -2.79
C ASP A 227 2.43 17.25 -2.61
N ALA A 228 3.00 17.88 -1.58
CA ALA A 228 4.36 17.58 -1.15
C ALA A 228 4.35 16.30 -0.31
N ARG A 229 5.07 15.27 -0.75
CA ARG A 229 5.13 13.97 -0.07
C ARG A 229 6.54 13.40 -0.09
N PRO A 230 7.10 12.98 1.05
CA PRO A 230 8.28 12.13 1.03
C PRO A 230 7.90 10.79 0.40
N ILE A 231 8.85 10.17 -0.28
CA ILE A 231 8.66 8.90 -1.00
C ILE A 231 9.43 7.78 -0.30
N GLY A 232 10.59 8.11 0.25
CA GLY A 232 11.44 7.19 1.00
C GLY A 232 12.85 7.74 1.14
N TYR A 233 13.68 7.04 1.88
CA TYR A 233 15.09 7.35 2.03
C TYR A 233 15.90 6.75 0.85
N LEU A 234 16.95 7.46 0.45
CA LEU A 234 17.99 7.00 -0.49
C LEU A 234 19.32 6.72 0.22
N GLY A 235 19.36 6.96 1.51
CA GLY A 235 20.51 6.88 2.41
C GLY A 235 20.18 7.64 3.69
N ARG A 236 21.06 7.54 4.69
CA ARG A 236 20.90 8.27 5.96
C ARG A 236 20.67 9.76 5.71
N ASP A 237 19.60 10.30 6.31
CA ASP A 237 19.19 11.71 6.22
C ASP A 237 19.06 12.24 4.78
N THR A 238 18.90 11.34 3.80
CA THR A 238 18.71 11.69 2.39
C THR A 238 17.34 11.22 1.93
N VAL A 239 16.42 12.16 1.75
CA VAL A 239 15.01 11.86 1.49
C VAL A 239 14.65 12.21 0.06
N LEU A 240 14.03 11.27 -0.66
CA LEU A 240 13.38 11.55 -1.93
C LEU A 240 12.01 12.17 -1.66
N VAL A 241 11.73 13.33 -2.23
CA VAL A 241 10.46 14.04 -2.09
C VAL A 241 9.86 14.32 -3.46
N GLN A 242 8.55 14.13 -3.59
CA GLN A 242 7.78 14.57 -4.74
C GLN A 242 6.90 15.76 -4.33
N THR A 243 6.81 16.75 -5.20
CA THR A 243 5.96 17.93 -5.05
C THR A 243 5.18 18.17 -6.35
N LEU A 244 4.11 18.98 -6.31
CA LEU A 244 3.54 19.59 -7.51
C LEU A 244 3.95 21.06 -7.58
N ALA A 245 4.80 21.38 -8.56
CA ALA A 245 5.27 22.71 -8.91
C ALA A 245 4.50 23.25 -10.11
N GLY A 246 3.62 24.24 -9.90
CA GLY A 246 2.81 24.81 -11.01
C GLY A 246 1.92 23.78 -11.70
N GLY A 247 1.41 22.80 -10.95
CA GLY A 247 0.61 21.67 -11.46
C GLY A 247 1.42 20.56 -12.12
N SER A 248 2.75 20.72 -12.26
CA SER A 248 3.64 19.68 -12.77
C SER A 248 4.36 18.98 -11.62
N PRO A 249 4.48 17.65 -11.66
CA PRO A 249 5.27 16.91 -10.67
C PRO A 249 6.75 17.29 -10.77
N ALA A 250 7.34 17.60 -9.62
CA ALA A 250 8.76 17.83 -9.45
C ALA A 250 9.29 16.88 -8.37
N VAL A 251 10.40 16.22 -8.67
CA VAL A 251 11.06 15.26 -7.77
C VAL A 251 12.38 15.86 -7.34
N SER A 252 12.69 15.76 -6.05
CA SER A 252 13.95 16.27 -5.51
C SER A 252 14.53 15.34 -4.46
N ILE A 253 15.85 15.31 -4.38
CA ILE A 253 16.62 14.67 -3.32
C ILE A 253 16.98 15.75 -2.30
N ALA A 254 16.45 15.60 -1.09
CA ALA A 254 16.81 16.41 0.05
C ALA A 254 18.04 15.80 0.73
N ARG A 255 19.18 16.50 0.69
CA ARG A 255 20.45 16.02 1.24
C ARG A 255 20.74 16.61 2.62
N PRO A 256 21.54 15.90 3.44
CA PRO A 256 22.08 16.45 4.68
C PRO A 256 22.75 17.81 4.42
N GLY A 257 22.44 18.81 5.26
CA GLY A 257 22.96 20.17 5.10
C GLY A 257 22.03 21.15 4.36
N GLY A 258 20.80 20.73 4.03
CA GLY A 258 19.74 21.63 3.54
C GLY A 258 19.68 21.79 2.02
N GLY A 259 20.50 21.04 1.27
CA GLY A 259 20.47 21.05 -0.19
C GLY A 259 19.27 20.30 -0.76
N LEU A 260 18.65 20.84 -1.81
CA LEU A 260 17.66 20.16 -2.64
C LEU A 260 18.21 20.04 -4.06
N GLU A 261 18.29 18.81 -4.57
CA GLU A 261 18.69 18.53 -5.95
C GLU A 261 17.51 17.96 -6.73
N GLN A 262 17.19 18.55 -7.88
CA GLN A 262 16.11 18.08 -8.72
C GLN A 262 16.50 16.80 -9.48
N VAL A 263 15.58 15.82 -9.53
CA VAL A 263 15.74 14.59 -10.30
C VAL A 263 14.85 14.65 -11.54
N ASP A 264 15.46 14.98 -12.67
CA ASP A 264 14.77 15.05 -13.95
C ASP A 264 14.60 13.64 -14.54
N ARG A 265 13.35 13.14 -14.58
CA ARG A 265 12.94 11.98 -15.40
C ARG A 265 11.52 11.52 -15.15
N PHE A 266 11.04 11.76 -13.94
CA PHE A 266 9.82 11.15 -13.45
C PHE A 266 8.64 12.10 -13.58
N LEU A 267 7.55 11.60 -14.15
CA LEU A 267 6.22 12.19 -13.99
C LEU A 267 5.63 11.83 -12.62
N SER A 268 5.97 10.67 -12.09
CA SER A 268 5.68 10.32 -10.71
C SER A 268 6.68 9.31 -10.20
N VAL A 269 7.08 9.44 -8.94
CA VAL A 269 7.91 8.45 -8.26
C VAL A 269 7.03 7.55 -7.40
N ARG A 270 7.45 6.29 -7.30
CA ARG A 270 6.68 5.20 -6.68
C ARG A 270 7.44 4.54 -5.55
N GLY A 271 8.77 4.47 -5.64
CA GLY A 271 9.61 3.95 -4.58
C GLY A 271 11.03 4.52 -4.66
N ALA A 272 11.68 4.56 -3.50
CA ALA A 272 13.11 4.82 -3.33
C ALA A 272 13.76 3.59 -2.71
N SER A 273 15.06 3.36 -2.87
CA SER A 273 15.82 2.30 -2.21
C SER A 273 16.95 2.93 -1.40
N GLU A 274 16.94 2.73 -0.09
CA GLU A 274 17.96 3.27 0.80
C GLU A 274 19.31 2.57 0.61
N SER A 275 19.29 1.24 0.50
CA SER A 275 20.47 0.40 0.36
C SER A 275 21.22 0.58 -0.97
N THR A 276 20.53 1.02 -2.04
CA THR A 276 21.10 1.11 -3.39
C THR A 276 20.99 2.49 -4.05
N GLY A 277 20.27 3.44 -3.47
CA GLY A 277 20.03 4.76 -4.06
C GLY A 277 19.19 4.72 -5.35
N LEU A 278 18.48 3.62 -5.59
CA LEU A 278 17.61 3.47 -6.77
C LEU A 278 16.26 4.13 -6.56
N VAL A 279 15.67 4.61 -7.66
CA VAL A 279 14.33 5.21 -7.68
C VAL A 279 13.50 4.55 -8.76
N SER A 280 12.28 4.14 -8.43
CA SER A 280 11.29 3.62 -9.36
C SER A 280 10.20 4.67 -9.60
N GLY A 281 9.69 4.74 -10.83
CA GLY A 281 8.63 5.69 -11.13
C GLY A 281 8.17 5.67 -12.57
N GLN A 282 7.11 6.44 -12.83
CA GLN A 282 6.55 6.68 -14.15
C GLN A 282 7.40 7.70 -14.89
N LEU A 283 7.87 7.31 -16.07
CA LEU A 283 8.71 8.14 -16.94
C LEU A 283 7.89 8.90 -17.98
N THR A 284 6.86 8.25 -18.52
CA THR A 284 6.03 8.81 -19.60
C THR A 284 4.59 8.38 -19.44
N TYR A 285 3.66 9.22 -19.91
CA TYR A 285 2.24 8.95 -19.99
C TYR A 285 1.73 9.30 -21.39
N ASP A 286 1.08 8.34 -22.05
CA ASP A 286 0.35 8.51 -23.31
C ASP A 286 -1.11 8.10 -23.09
N PRO A 287 -2.10 9.01 -23.25
CA PRO A 287 -3.52 8.68 -23.10
C PRO A 287 -4.05 7.56 -24.01
N LEU A 288 -3.33 7.24 -25.09
CA LEU A 288 -3.65 6.17 -26.05
C LEU A 288 -2.68 4.98 -25.95
N GLY A 289 -1.42 5.25 -25.62
CA GLY A 289 -0.33 4.27 -25.57
C GLY A 289 0.00 3.70 -24.18
N GLY A 290 -0.62 4.22 -23.11
CA GLY A 290 -0.40 3.78 -21.73
C GLY A 290 0.76 4.50 -21.04
N SER A 291 1.19 3.96 -19.91
CA SER A 291 2.29 4.52 -19.11
C SER A 291 3.54 3.67 -19.22
N CYS A 292 4.70 4.32 -19.21
CA CYS A 292 5.97 3.62 -19.04
C CYS A 292 6.64 4.01 -17.74
N TYR A 293 7.28 3.03 -17.12
CA TYR A 293 7.97 3.12 -15.86
C TYR A 293 9.42 2.69 -16.03
N GLY A 294 10.26 3.04 -15.07
CA GLY A 294 11.64 2.57 -15.04
C GLY A 294 12.31 2.77 -13.70
N VAL A 295 13.52 2.25 -13.62
CA VAL A 295 14.40 2.41 -12.47
C VAL A 295 15.58 3.29 -12.85
N VAL A 296 15.86 4.28 -12.02
CA VAL A 296 16.94 5.26 -12.19
C VAL A 296 17.89 5.14 -11.01
N ASP A 297 19.18 5.23 -11.29
CA ASP A 297 20.23 5.42 -10.29
C ASP A 297 20.26 6.91 -9.92
N ALA A 298 19.84 7.25 -8.69
CA ALA A 298 19.68 8.63 -8.28
C ALA A 298 20.90 9.19 -7.55
N LEU A 299 21.79 8.31 -7.05
CA LEU A 299 22.94 8.72 -6.24
C LEU A 299 24.28 8.52 -6.94
N SER A 300 24.51 7.38 -7.60
CA SER A 300 25.83 7.04 -8.13
C SER A 300 26.10 7.68 -9.49
N ASP A 301 25.06 7.74 -10.32
CA ASP A 301 25.07 8.42 -11.62
C ASP A 301 23.71 9.10 -11.83
N PRO A 302 23.51 10.29 -11.22
CA PRO A 302 22.20 10.93 -11.13
C PRO A 302 21.49 11.02 -12.48
N GLY A 303 20.35 10.32 -12.59
CA GLY A 303 19.51 10.35 -13.78
C GLY A 303 19.81 9.23 -14.80
N ARG A 304 20.79 8.36 -14.53
CA ARG A 304 21.03 7.16 -15.35
C ARG A 304 19.85 6.20 -15.24
N LEU A 305 19.14 6.04 -16.36
CA LEU A 305 18.11 5.02 -16.50
C LEU A 305 18.76 3.64 -16.61
N LEU A 306 18.46 2.76 -15.66
CA LEU A 306 18.92 1.37 -15.71
C LEU A 306 18.11 0.56 -16.72
N TRP A 307 16.78 0.64 -16.62
CA TRP A 307 15.86 -0.03 -17.54
C TRP A 307 14.48 0.62 -17.50
N LYS A 308 13.67 0.30 -18.53
CA LYS A 308 12.32 0.82 -18.73
C LYS A 308 11.38 -0.32 -19.12
N THR A 309 10.14 -0.24 -18.65
CA THR A 309 9.02 -1.10 -19.07
C THR A 309 7.78 -0.26 -19.36
N CYS A 310 6.94 -0.71 -20.28
CA CYS A 310 5.61 -0.13 -20.54
C CYS A 310 4.49 -1.16 -20.31
N ARG A 311 4.82 -2.31 -19.68
CA ARG A 311 3.86 -3.38 -19.39
C ARG A 311 3.43 -3.40 -17.93
N THR A 312 4.29 -2.88 -17.06
CA THR A 312 4.18 -3.03 -15.61
C THR A 312 4.39 -1.68 -14.96
N ALA A 313 3.47 -1.28 -14.08
CA ALA A 313 3.66 -0.15 -13.18
C ALA A 313 4.59 -0.59 -12.06
N LEU A 314 5.53 0.25 -11.65
CA LEU A 314 6.49 -0.11 -10.60
C LEU A 314 6.06 0.45 -9.24
N GLY A 315 6.43 -0.27 -8.17
CA GLY A 315 6.23 0.11 -6.78
C GLY A 315 7.55 0.22 -6.01
N ASP A 316 7.47 -0.10 -4.72
CA ASP A 316 8.61 -0.04 -3.79
C ASP A 316 9.67 -1.13 -4.03
N PHE A 317 10.87 -0.86 -3.51
CA PHE A 317 11.99 -1.79 -3.50
C PHE A 317 12.00 -2.65 -2.24
N SER A 318 12.54 -3.86 -2.35
CA SER A 318 12.90 -4.66 -1.18
C SER A 318 13.91 -3.90 -0.30
N PRO A 319 13.98 -4.17 1.01
CA PRO A 319 14.94 -3.52 1.91
C PRO A 319 16.38 -3.54 1.37
N ASP A 320 16.83 -4.70 0.90
CA ASP A 320 18.16 -4.90 0.29
C ASP A 320 18.32 -4.35 -1.15
N GLY A 321 17.27 -3.74 -1.70
CA GLY A 321 17.25 -3.11 -3.02
C GLY A 321 17.41 -4.08 -4.19
N GLN A 322 17.33 -5.40 -3.97
CA GLN A 322 17.47 -6.41 -5.02
C GLN A 322 16.23 -6.52 -5.90
N PHE A 323 15.06 -6.25 -5.34
CA PHE A 323 13.78 -6.41 -6.01
C PHE A 323 12.98 -5.12 -6.04
N VAL A 324 12.09 -5.03 -7.02
CA VAL A 324 11.08 -3.96 -7.12
C VAL A 324 9.72 -4.57 -7.41
N LEU A 325 8.68 -4.03 -6.79
CA LEU A 325 7.32 -4.45 -7.02
C LEU A 325 6.81 -3.99 -8.39
N GLY A 326 5.93 -4.80 -8.97
CA GLY A 326 5.29 -4.55 -10.24
C GLY A 326 3.78 -4.82 -10.19
N PHE A 327 3.03 -4.00 -10.89
CA PHE A 327 1.57 -4.04 -10.95
C PHE A 327 1.10 -3.90 -12.40
N THR A 328 -0.15 -4.25 -12.69
CA THR A 328 -0.73 -3.88 -14.00
C THR A 328 -0.75 -2.36 -14.18
N ASN A 329 -0.58 -1.91 -15.42
CA ASN A 329 -0.70 -0.50 -15.79
C ASN A 329 -2.17 0.01 -15.79
N ASP A 330 -3.13 -0.91 -15.93
CA ASP A 330 -4.55 -0.61 -16.13
C ASP A 330 -5.38 -0.79 -14.84
N ALA A 331 -4.89 -0.29 -13.70
CA ALA A 331 -5.69 -0.29 -12.47
C ALA A 331 -6.89 0.64 -12.67
N ASP A 332 -8.10 0.13 -12.47
CA ASP A 332 -9.37 0.86 -12.64
C ASP A 332 -9.75 1.69 -11.40
N GLY A 333 -8.80 1.85 -10.48
CA GLY A 333 -8.99 2.48 -9.17
C GLY A 333 -9.32 1.48 -8.06
N LEU A 334 -9.66 0.23 -8.38
CA LEU A 334 -9.91 -0.82 -7.38
C LEU A 334 -8.65 -1.56 -6.95
N GLY A 335 -7.46 -1.11 -7.32
CA GLY A 335 -6.20 -1.83 -7.10
C GLY A 335 -5.75 -2.64 -8.32
N SER A 336 -4.76 -3.51 -8.12
CA SER A 336 -4.14 -4.28 -9.20
C SER A 336 -4.56 -5.76 -9.14
N PRO A 337 -5.00 -6.39 -10.25
CA PRO A 337 -5.27 -7.82 -10.28
C PRO A 337 -3.98 -8.67 -10.28
N THR A 338 -2.81 -8.02 -10.33
CA THR A 338 -1.50 -8.68 -10.35
C THR A 338 -0.55 -8.05 -9.34
N LEU A 339 0.31 -8.90 -8.77
CA LEU A 339 1.49 -8.52 -8.00
C LEU A 339 2.68 -9.22 -8.62
N SER A 340 3.67 -8.48 -9.09
CA SER A 340 4.91 -9.03 -9.64
C SER A 340 6.10 -8.59 -8.81
N ILE A 341 7.10 -9.44 -8.73
CA ILE A 341 8.39 -9.13 -8.14
C ILE A 341 9.44 -9.23 -9.25
N LEU A 342 10.15 -8.12 -9.47
CA LEU A 342 11.13 -7.96 -10.54
C LEU A 342 12.51 -7.72 -9.96
N ASP A 343 13.54 -8.18 -10.65
CA ASP A 343 14.92 -7.79 -10.39
C ASP A 343 15.09 -6.27 -10.61
N ALA A 344 15.53 -5.56 -9.58
CA ALA A 344 15.63 -4.10 -9.58
C ALA A 344 16.68 -3.56 -10.57
N ARG A 345 17.68 -4.35 -10.96
CA ARG A 345 18.80 -3.92 -11.82
C ARG A 345 18.51 -4.07 -13.30
N ASN A 346 17.71 -5.07 -13.68
CA ASN A 346 17.47 -5.38 -15.09
C ASN A 346 15.98 -5.48 -15.47
N GLY A 347 15.06 -5.41 -14.51
CA GLY A 347 13.62 -5.46 -14.74
C GLY A 347 13.10 -6.83 -15.16
N LYS A 348 13.88 -7.90 -14.99
CA LYS A 348 13.43 -9.27 -15.23
C LYS A 348 12.40 -9.65 -14.17
N VAL A 349 11.22 -10.08 -14.61
CA VAL A 349 10.20 -10.65 -13.73
C VAL A 349 10.72 -11.98 -13.17
N LEU A 350 10.71 -12.10 -11.84
CA LEU A 350 11.06 -13.34 -11.14
C LEU A 350 9.80 -14.15 -10.84
N THR A 351 8.79 -13.47 -10.29
CA THR A 351 7.54 -14.08 -9.85
C THR A 351 6.38 -13.14 -10.14
N THR A 352 5.26 -13.69 -10.60
CA THR A 352 4.01 -12.96 -10.78
C THR A 352 2.88 -13.75 -10.15
N PHE A 353 2.17 -13.10 -9.22
CA PHE A 353 0.89 -13.53 -8.70
C PHE A 353 -0.21 -12.86 -9.51
N SER A 354 -1.16 -13.65 -10.00
CA SER A 354 -2.29 -13.15 -10.77
C SER A 354 -3.58 -13.78 -10.30
N ALA A 355 -4.60 -12.95 -10.13
CA ALA A 355 -5.96 -13.41 -9.98
C ALA A 355 -6.46 -14.10 -11.26
N ASP A 356 -7.47 -14.95 -11.12
CA ASP A 356 -8.21 -15.46 -12.26
C ASP A 356 -9.00 -14.34 -12.93
N ARG A 357 -9.15 -14.40 -14.26
CA ARG A 357 -9.70 -13.28 -15.06
C ARG A 357 -11.10 -12.82 -14.65
N ASP A 358 -11.88 -13.73 -14.08
CA ASP A 358 -13.27 -13.47 -13.68
C ASP A 358 -13.42 -13.22 -12.17
N ALA A 359 -12.32 -13.35 -11.39
CA ALA A 359 -12.34 -13.08 -9.96
C ALA A 359 -12.32 -11.56 -9.72
N PRO A 360 -13.19 -11.02 -8.85
CA PRO A 360 -13.18 -9.62 -8.44
C PRO A 360 -12.05 -9.36 -7.44
N PHE A 361 -10.83 -9.73 -7.83
CA PHE A 361 -9.67 -9.73 -6.96
C PHE A 361 -8.76 -8.54 -7.24
N ALA A 362 -8.30 -7.86 -6.19
CA ALA A 362 -7.37 -6.76 -6.35
C ALA A 362 -6.42 -6.59 -5.15
N VAL A 363 -5.16 -6.31 -5.47
CA VAL A 363 -4.11 -5.85 -4.56
C VAL A 363 -4.30 -4.36 -4.32
N GLN A 364 -4.58 -3.96 -3.09
CA GLN A 364 -4.82 -2.57 -2.70
C GLN A 364 -3.52 -1.88 -2.28
N GLN A 365 -2.80 -2.50 -1.36
CA GLN A 365 -1.55 -1.97 -0.82
C GLN A 365 -0.53 -3.09 -0.65
N THR A 366 0.74 -2.70 -0.62
CA THR A 366 1.86 -3.61 -0.43
C THR A 366 2.90 -2.98 0.48
N VAL A 367 3.56 -3.80 1.30
CA VAL A 367 4.79 -3.45 2.01
C VAL A 367 5.73 -4.65 1.97
N TRP A 368 7.02 -4.40 1.84
CA TRP A 368 8.01 -5.47 2.03
C TRP A 368 8.11 -5.79 3.51
N GLU A 369 7.94 -7.05 3.87
CA GLU A 369 8.14 -7.51 5.25
C GLU A 369 9.60 -7.86 5.52
N ASP A 370 10.28 -8.38 4.49
CA ASP A 370 11.71 -8.63 4.49
C ASP A 370 12.26 -8.55 3.04
N SER A 371 13.54 -8.86 2.84
CA SER A 371 14.18 -8.87 1.50
C SER A 371 13.57 -9.84 0.47
N ARG A 372 12.73 -10.79 0.90
CA ARG A 372 12.21 -11.90 0.11
C ARG A 372 10.69 -12.05 0.14
N SER A 373 9.99 -11.30 0.99
CA SER A 373 8.55 -11.44 1.17
C SER A 373 7.83 -10.10 1.21
N VAL A 374 6.66 -10.08 0.60
CA VAL A 374 5.80 -8.90 0.45
C VAL A 374 4.48 -9.18 1.12
N LEU A 375 4.06 -8.31 2.01
CA LEU A 375 2.69 -8.29 2.51
C LEU A 375 1.83 -7.48 1.57
N ALA A 376 0.67 -8.02 1.21
CA ALA A 376 -0.30 -7.36 0.35
C ALA A 376 -1.69 -7.43 0.97
N THR A 377 -2.36 -6.28 1.05
CA THR A 377 -3.79 -6.26 1.33
C THR A 377 -4.53 -6.56 0.03
N VAL A 378 -5.36 -7.59 0.06
CA VAL A 378 -6.04 -8.10 -1.11
C VAL A 378 -7.53 -8.16 -0.86
N THR A 379 -8.31 -7.80 -1.87
CA THR A 379 -9.76 -7.95 -1.88
C THR A 379 -10.17 -9.05 -2.84
N ASP A 380 -11.25 -9.76 -2.50
CA ASP A 380 -11.95 -10.71 -3.37
C ASP A 380 -13.45 -10.45 -3.21
N GLY A 381 -13.97 -9.58 -4.06
CA GLY A 381 -15.36 -9.13 -4.03
C GLY A 381 -15.69 -8.35 -2.76
N ARG A 382 -16.28 -9.01 -1.76
CA ARG A 382 -16.67 -8.42 -0.45
C ARG A 382 -15.88 -9.00 0.70
N LYS A 383 -14.70 -9.53 0.43
CA LYS A 383 -13.76 -10.00 1.43
C LYS A 383 -12.46 -9.26 1.26
N GLU A 384 -11.79 -9.03 2.37
CA GLU A 384 -10.47 -8.41 2.43
C GLU A 384 -9.60 -9.21 3.39
N THR A 385 -8.36 -9.46 3.03
CA THR A 385 -7.38 -10.10 3.91
C THR A 385 -5.98 -9.64 3.53
N MET A 386 -5.01 -9.97 4.37
CA MET A 386 -3.60 -9.78 4.08
C MET A 386 -2.98 -11.11 3.70
N VAL A 387 -2.18 -11.10 2.64
CA VAL A 387 -1.38 -12.24 2.19
C VAL A 387 0.10 -11.91 2.20
N ARG A 388 0.93 -12.91 2.46
CA ARG A 388 2.39 -12.87 2.31
C ARG A 388 2.76 -13.57 1.01
N ALA A 389 3.41 -12.85 0.11
CA ALA A 389 3.84 -13.31 -1.20
C ALA A 389 5.38 -13.35 -1.27
N GLY A 390 5.95 -14.52 -1.47
CA GLY A 390 7.40 -14.72 -1.55
C GLY A 390 7.97 -14.53 -2.95
N VAL A 391 9.24 -14.14 -3.03
CA VAL A 391 10.03 -14.10 -4.28
C VAL A 391 10.07 -15.45 -5.01
N ASP A 392 9.85 -16.55 -4.28
CA ASP A 392 9.84 -17.93 -4.79
C ASP A 392 8.46 -18.43 -5.23
N GLY A 393 7.42 -17.58 -5.17
CA GLY A 393 6.05 -17.94 -5.53
C GLY A 393 5.21 -18.50 -4.38
N SER A 394 5.75 -18.57 -3.17
CA SER A 394 4.95 -18.89 -1.98
C SER A 394 3.87 -17.83 -1.74
N LEU A 395 2.69 -18.28 -1.29
CA LEU A 395 1.56 -17.41 -0.95
C LEU A 395 0.86 -17.95 0.29
N GLU A 396 0.70 -17.10 1.31
CA GLU A 396 0.10 -17.46 2.59
C GLU A 396 -0.87 -16.38 3.05
N GLN A 397 -1.94 -16.77 3.74
CA GLN A 397 -2.80 -15.81 4.43
C GLN A 397 -2.16 -15.47 5.78
N VAL A 398 -2.11 -14.21 6.15
CA VAL A 398 -1.44 -13.76 7.39
C VAL A 398 -2.30 -12.90 8.29
N SER A 399 -3.48 -12.49 7.85
CA SER A 399 -4.48 -11.84 8.71
C SER A 399 -5.80 -12.58 8.66
N ASP A 400 -6.73 -12.19 9.53
CA ASP A 400 -8.12 -12.61 9.41
C ASP A 400 -8.74 -12.11 8.09
N ILE A 401 -9.88 -12.70 7.73
CA ILE A 401 -10.71 -12.25 6.61
C ILE A 401 -11.74 -11.27 7.16
N PHE A 402 -11.74 -10.06 6.64
CA PHE A 402 -12.68 -9.01 6.97
C PHE A 402 -13.75 -8.88 5.88
N PRO A 403 -14.98 -8.45 6.23
CA PRO A 403 -15.95 -8.02 5.24
C PRO A 403 -15.39 -6.81 4.48
N GLY A 404 -15.21 -6.94 3.18
CA GLY A 404 -14.80 -5.85 2.29
C GLY A 404 -15.92 -4.84 2.09
N GLY A 405 -15.58 -3.55 2.18
CA GLY A 405 -16.43 -2.41 1.87
C GLY A 405 -15.89 -1.57 0.71
N MET A 406 -16.47 -0.38 0.49
CA MET A 406 -15.82 0.64 -0.35
C MET A 406 -14.60 1.25 0.37
N ASP A 407 -14.57 1.18 1.70
CA ASP A 407 -13.44 1.62 2.50
C ASP A 407 -12.51 0.42 2.76
N VAL A 408 -11.21 0.66 2.58
CA VAL A 408 -10.15 -0.30 2.88
C VAL A 408 -10.16 -0.57 4.38
N SER A 409 -10.28 -1.84 4.78
CA SER A 409 -10.34 -2.22 6.20
C SER A 409 -8.95 -2.40 6.80
N LEU A 410 -7.97 -2.74 5.98
CA LEU A 410 -6.59 -3.02 6.37
C LEU A 410 -5.63 -2.11 5.63
N TRP A 411 -4.81 -1.37 6.35
CA TRP A 411 -3.71 -0.62 5.74
C TRP A 411 -2.45 -0.62 6.59
N PHE A 412 -1.30 -0.56 5.94
CA PHE A 412 -0.02 -0.57 6.64
C PHE A 412 0.19 0.74 7.41
N ALA A 413 0.51 0.62 8.70
CA ALA A 413 0.59 1.74 9.64
C ALA A 413 1.82 2.63 9.37
N GLY A 414 2.86 2.06 8.78
CA GLY A 414 3.95 2.78 8.13
C GLY A 414 4.44 1.93 6.97
N VAL A 415 5.45 2.42 6.26
CA VAL A 415 6.29 1.56 5.43
C VAL A 415 7.58 1.30 6.21
N PRO A 416 7.58 0.48 7.30
CA PRO A 416 8.82 -0.01 7.85
C PRO A 416 9.45 -0.95 6.82
N ARG A 417 10.76 -0.85 6.62
CA ARG A 417 11.52 -1.72 5.73
C ARG A 417 12.56 -2.45 6.57
N SER A 418 12.15 -3.50 7.26
CA SER A 418 13.01 -4.27 8.18
C SER A 418 13.99 -5.22 7.48
#